data_AF-A0A937BHR9-F1
#
_entry.id   AF-A0A937BHR9-F1
#
_cell.length_a   1.000
_cell.length_b   1.000
_cell.length_c   1.000
_cell.angle_alpha   90.00
_cell.angle_beta   90.00
_cell.angle_gamma   90.00
#
_symmetry.space_group_name_H-M   'P 1'
#
loop_
_entity.id
_entity.type
_entity.pdbx_description
1 polymer ?
#
loop_
_entity_poly.entity_id
_entity_poly.type
_entity_poly.pdbx_seq_one_letter_code
_entity_poly.pdbx_strand_id
1 'polypeptide(L)'
;MSSTGNSPRKERLLRFAHVFAGLLIALHAYERYEHGHSTYVLFGTAAVVFLILAAFHHRIAHRFPWIDAVFIAIEALLSFTIMLEFMAQGKKGLPYMYLFAGCMQLVAVFVALRKSKRDKPSVRH
;
A
#
# COMPACT_ATOMS: atom_id res chain seq x y z
N MET A 1 6.85 -12.75 -30.57
CA MET A 1 6.76 -13.58 -29.35
C MET A 1 7.54 -12.90 -28.23
N SER A 2 6.89 -12.12 -27.37
CA SER A 2 7.53 -11.54 -26.17
C SER A 2 6.95 -12.21 -24.93
N SER A 3 7.60 -13.28 -24.49
CA SER A 3 7.40 -13.87 -23.17
C SER A 3 7.98 -12.91 -22.13
N THR A 4 7.21 -11.92 -21.67
CA THR A 4 7.48 -11.25 -20.39
C THR A 4 6.94 -12.12 -19.27
N GLY A 5 7.55 -13.30 -19.10
CA GLY A 5 7.33 -14.12 -17.93
C GLY A 5 7.92 -13.38 -16.72
N ASN A 6 7.07 -12.87 -15.84
CA ASN A 6 7.51 -12.50 -14.49
C ASN A 6 8.22 -13.73 -13.91
N SER A 7 9.51 -13.62 -13.57
CA SER A 7 10.21 -14.76 -12.99
C SER A 7 9.54 -15.12 -11.66
N PRO A 8 9.38 -16.42 -11.32
CA PRO A 8 8.72 -16.85 -10.08
C PRO A 8 9.39 -16.27 -8.82
N ARG A 9 10.67 -15.87 -8.91
CA ARG A 9 11.38 -15.14 -7.85
C ARG A 9 10.83 -13.73 -7.61
N LYS A 10 10.55 -12.98 -8.68
CA LYS A 10 10.04 -11.61 -8.58
C LYS A 10 8.62 -11.57 -8.01
N GLU A 11 7.79 -12.54 -8.39
CA GLU A 11 6.44 -12.71 -7.81
C GLU A 11 6.48 -13.04 -6.33
N ARG A 12 7.36 -13.96 -5.91
CA ARG A 12 7.50 -14.32 -4.49
C ARG A 12 7.97 -13.13 -3.65
N LEU A 13 8.86 -12.31 -4.20
CA LEU A 13 9.34 -11.08 -3.55
C LEU A 13 8.23 -10.04 -3.36
N LEU A 14 7.42 -9.80 -4.39
CA LEU A 14 6.30 -8.85 -4.30
C LEU A 14 5.25 -9.29 -3.29
N ARG A 15 4.92 -10.58 -3.27
CA ARG A 15 4.01 -11.14 -2.26
C ARG A 15 4.57 -11.00 -0.84
N PHE A 16 5.87 -11.28 -0.67
CA PHE A 16 6.54 -11.10 0.62
C PHE A 16 6.52 -9.63 1.05
N ALA A 17 6.79 -8.70 0.14
CA ALA A 17 6.77 -7.27 0.42
C ALA A 17 5.38 -6.79 0.90
N HIS A 18 4.29 -7.22 0.24
CA HIS A 18 2.94 -6.86 0.68
C HIS A 18 2.57 -7.49 2.04
N VAL A 19 2.93 -8.75 2.27
CA VAL A 19 2.69 -9.37 3.59
C VAL A 19 3.49 -8.65 4.68
N PHE A 20 4.75 -8.32 4.41
CA PHE A 20 5.60 -7.59 5.33
C PHE A 20 5.07 -6.18 5.62
N ALA A 21 4.62 -5.45 4.59
CA ALA A 21 3.96 -4.15 4.76
C ALA A 21 2.70 -4.26 5.61
N GLY A 22 1.85 -5.27 5.37
CA GLY A 22 0.66 -5.54 6.20
C GLY A 22 1.00 -5.82 7.67
N LEU A 23 2.10 -6.53 7.93
CA LEU A 23 2.59 -6.75 9.29
C LEU A 23 3.12 -5.47 9.94
N LEU A 24 3.80 -4.59 9.19
CA LEU A 24 4.22 -3.28 9.71
C LEU A 24 3.03 -2.39 10.07
N ILE A 25 1.96 -2.41 9.26
CA ILE A 25 0.72 -1.68 9.57
C ILE A 25 0.08 -2.25 10.85
N ALA A 26 0.06 -3.58 11.02
CA ALA A 26 -0.44 -4.23 12.23
C ALA A 26 0.40 -3.87 13.46
N LEU A 27 1.73 -3.85 13.33
CA LEU A 27 2.63 -3.42 14.39
C LEU A 27 2.36 -1.97 14.77
N HIS A 28 2.14 -1.08 13.80
CA HIS A 28 1.78 0.30 14.07
C HIS A 28 0.42 0.41 14.79
N ALA A 29 -0.56 -0.42 14.42
CA ALA A 29 -1.84 -0.49 15.14
C ALA A 29 -1.64 -0.87 16.62
N TYR A 30 -0.78 -1.86 16.88
CA TYR A 30 -0.43 -2.28 18.23
C TYR A 30 0.27 -1.17 19.02
N GLU A 31 1.26 -0.48 18.43
CA GLU A 31 1.91 0.68 19.04
C GLU A 31 0.89 1.76 19.42
N ARG A 32 -0.09 2.05 18.55
CA ARG A 32 -1.14 3.05 18.82
C ARG A 32 -2.07 2.63 19.93
N TYR A 33 -2.41 1.34 20.01
CA TYR A 33 -3.21 0.78 21.10
C TYR A 33 -2.52 0.97 22.45
N GLU A 34 -1.23 0.63 22.54
CA GLU A 34 -0.43 0.78 23.77
C GLU A 34 -0.32 2.24 24.23
N HIS A 35 -0.27 3.19 23.28
CA HIS A 35 -0.21 4.62 23.58
C HIS A 35 -1.60 5.27 23.80
N GLY A 36 -2.69 4.49 23.75
CA GLY A 36 -4.05 4.97 23.97
C GLY A 36 -4.61 5.84 22.84
N HIS A 37 -4.04 5.78 21.63
CA HIS A 37 -4.51 6.56 20.48
C HIS A 37 -5.65 5.85 19.75
N SER A 38 -6.82 6.49 19.63
CA SER A 38 -8.00 5.92 18.96
C SER A 38 -7.78 5.52 17.49
N THR A 39 -6.70 6.01 16.86
CA THR A 39 -6.28 5.62 15.51
C THR A 39 -5.88 4.15 15.40
N TYR A 40 -5.65 3.43 16.51
CA TYR A 40 -5.36 1.99 16.51
C TYR A 40 -6.43 1.17 15.76
N VAL A 41 -7.70 1.57 15.83
CA VAL A 41 -8.81 0.89 15.12
C VAL A 41 -8.65 1.05 13.61
N LEU A 42 -8.27 2.25 13.16
CA LEU A 42 -8.04 2.54 11.74
C LEU A 42 -6.86 1.74 11.21
N PHE A 43 -5.72 1.75 11.91
CA PHE A 43 -4.54 0.97 11.50
C PHE A 43 -4.80 -0.53 11.57
N GLY A 44 -5.50 -1.01 12.60
CA GLY A 44 -5.86 -2.42 12.75
C GLY A 44 -6.77 -2.90 11.62
N THR A 45 -7.80 -2.12 11.28
CA THR A 45 -8.70 -2.41 10.16
C THR A 45 -7.94 -2.37 8.84
N ALA A 46 -7.09 -1.36 8.63
CA ALA A 46 -6.25 -1.27 7.45
C ALA A 46 -5.31 -2.47 7.32
N ALA A 47 -4.68 -2.92 8.41
CA ALA A 47 -3.82 -4.11 8.42
C ALA A 47 -4.58 -5.37 8.02
N VAL A 48 -5.77 -5.60 8.57
CA VAL A 48 -6.61 -6.75 8.23
C VAL A 48 -6.97 -6.72 6.74
N VAL A 49 -7.46 -5.58 6.24
CA VAL A 49 -7.81 -5.41 4.82
C VAL A 49 -6.59 -5.61 3.92
N PHE A 50 -5.44 -5.02 4.28
CA PHE A 50 -4.19 -5.12 3.51
C PHE A 50 -3.68 -6.57 3.46
N LEU A 51 -3.70 -7.29 4.58
CA LEU A 51 -3.27 -8.69 4.65
C LEU A 51 -4.20 -9.62 3.86
N ILE A 52 -5.51 -9.39 3.92
CA ILE A 52 -6.49 -10.12 3.09
C ILE A 52 -6.18 -9.88 1.62
N LEU A 53 -6.03 -8.61 1.21
CA LEU A 53 -5.67 -8.26 -0.17
C LEU A 53 -4.33 -8.90 -0.58
N ALA A 54 -3.32 -8.89 0.30
CA ALA A 54 -2.01 -9.47 0.04
C ALA A 54 -2.08 -11.01 -0.12
N ALA A 55 -2.94 -11.67 0.66
CA ALA A 55 -3.15 -13.12 0.57
C ALA A 55 -3.74 -13.52 -0.79
N PHE A 56 -4.69 -12.74 -1.30
CA PHE A 56 -5.36 -12.97 -2.57
C PHE A 56 -4.75 -12.21 -3.76
N HIS A 57 -3.68 -11.44 -3.52
CA HIS A 57 -3.05 -10.55 -4.51
C HIS A 57 -2.77 -11.27 -5.82
N HIS A 58 -2.21 -12.47 -5.79
CA HIS A 58 -1.88 -13.23 -7.01
C HIS A 58 -3.12 -13.54 -7.87
N ARG A 59 -4.24 -13.97 -7.26
CA ARG A 59 -5.49 -14.23 -7.99
C ARG A 59 -6.10 -12.94 -8.52
N ILE A 60 -6.01 -11.85 -7.76
CA ILE A 60 -6.62 -10.56 -8.10
C ILE A 60 -5.81 -9.84 -9.17
N ALA A 61 -4.48 -9.80 -9.05
CA ALA A 61 -3.57 -9.11 -9.95
C ALA A 61 -3.63 -9.66 -11.38
N HIS A 62 -3.89 -10.96 -11.54
CA HIS A 62 -4.10 -11.57 -12.86
C HIS A 62 -5.31 -10.96 -13.60
N ARG A 63 -6.38 -10.61 -12.88
CA ARG A 63 -7.61 -10.03 -13.47
C ARG A 63 -7.63 -8.51 -13.42
N PHE A 64 -6.95 -7.93 -12.44
CA PHE A 64 -7.01 -6.52 -12.08
C PHE A 64 -5.60 -5.99 -11.79
N PRO A 65 -4.83 -5.60 -12.83
CA PRO A 65 -3.47 -5.09 -12.66
C PRO A 65 -3.39 -3.75 -11.91
N TRP A 66 -4.52 -3.08 -11.68
CA TRP A 66 -4.59 -1.87 -10.87
C TRP A 66 -4.54 -2.14 -9.36
N ILE A 67 -4.57 -3.41 -8.92
CA ILE A 67 -4.53 -3.78 -7.50
C ILE A 67 -3.25 -3.31 -6.81
N ASP A 68 -2.11 -3.29 -7.53
CA ASP A 68 -0.84 -2.77 -7.00
C ASP A 68 -0.96 -1.28 -6.62
N ALA A 69 -1.71 -0.51 -7.41
CA ALA A 69 -1.99 0.89 -7.12
C ALA A 69 -2.86 1.07 -5.88
N VAL A 70 -3.71 0.08 -5.55
CA VAL A 70 -4.56 0.11 -4.34
C VAL A 70 -3.70 -0.03 -3.09
N PHE A 71 -2.74 -0.96 -3.07
CA PHE A 71 -1.83 -1.10 -1.93
C PHE A 71 -1.08 0.20 -1.66
N ILE A 72 -0.51 0.80 -2.71
CA ILE A 72 0.21 2.07 -2.59
C ILE A 72 -0.73 3.20 -2.12
N ALA A 73 -1.99 3.21 -2.59
CA ALA A 73 -2.97 4.20 -2.17
C ALA A 73 -3.36 4.05 -0.68
N ILE A 74 -3.50 2.82 -0.19
CA ILE A 74 -3.73 2.55 1.23
C ILE A 74 -2.53 3.05 2.05
N GLU A 75 -1.31 2.72 1.65
CA GLU A 75 -0.13 3.21 2.36
C GLU A 75 -0.03 4.74 2.34
N ALA A 76 -0.32 5.40 1.22
CA ALA A 76 -0.34 6.86 1.13
C ALA A 76 -1.33 7.46 2.13
N LEU A 77 -2.55 6.92 2.19
CA LEU A 77 -3.57 7.36 3.14
C LEU A 77 -3.10 7.21 4.58
N LEU A 78 -2.52 6.05 4.92
CA LEU A 78 -1.96 5.80 6.25
C LEU A 78 -0.82 6.77 6.58
N SER A 79 0.07 7.06 5.63
CA SER A 79 1.14 8.05 5.82
C SER A 79 0.59 9.44 6.14
N PHE A 80 -0.48 9.89 5.47
CA PHE A 80 -1.14 11.15 5.83
C PHE A 80 -1.81 11.10 7.21
N THR A 81 -2.39 9.97 7.60
CA THR A 81 -2.92 9.80 8.95
C THR A 81 -1.81 9.93 10.00
N ILE A 82 -0.67 9.25 9.80
CA ILE A 82 0.50 9.34 10.71
C ILE A 82 1.03 10.78 10.78
N MET A 83 1.09 11.48 9.64
CA MET A 83 1.50 12.88 9.57
C MET A 83 0.62 13.74 10.47
N LEU A 84 -0.70 13.70 10.30
CA LEU A 84 -1.64 14.51 11.08
C LEU A 84 -1.53 14.21 12.57
N GLU A 85 -1.35 12.94 12.92
CA GLU A 85 -1.18 12.54 14.32
C GLU A 85 0.13 13.09 14.92
N PHE A 86 1.25 13.03 14.19
CA PHE A 86 2.50 13.63 14.66
C PHE A 86 2.47 15.16 14.69
N MET A 87 1.69 15.81 13.82
CA MET A 87 1.44 17.25 13.93
C MET A 87 0.66 17.57 15.20
N ALA A 88 -0.39 16.80 15.51
CA ALA A 88 -1.18 16.97 16.73
C ALA A 88 -0.34 16.72 18.01
N GLN A 89 0.65 15.83 17.93
CA GLN A 89 1.62 15.59 19.00
C GLN A 89 2.75 16.64 19.08
N GLY A 90 2.77 17.63 18.17
CA GLY A 90 3.78 18.71 18.17
C GLY A 90 5.18 18.30 17.70
N LYS A 91 5.34 17.13 17.07
CA LYS A 91 6.65 16.67 16.58
C LYS A 91 7.05 17.44 15.33
N LYS A 92 8.25 18.05 15.31
CA LYS A 92 8.63 19.04 14.28
C LYS A 92 9.34 18.50 13.03
N GLY A 93 9.61 17.19 12.92
CA GLY A 93 10.29 16.60 11.76
C GLY A 93 9.54 15.43 11.12
N LEU A 94 9.01 14.53 11.96
CA LEU A 94 8.29 13.34 11.50
C LEU A 94 7.10 13.65 10.57
N PRO A 95 6.26 14.67 10.82
CA PRO A 95 5.18 14.99 9.89
C PRO A 95 5.66 15.23 8.47
N TYR A 96 6.74 15.99 8.28
CA TYR A 96 7.26 16.31 6.95
C TYR A 96 7.79 15.07 6.22
N MET A 97 8.38 14.12 6.95
CA MET A 97 8.79 12.82 6.40
C MET A 97 7.59 12.03 5.88
N TYR A 98 6.51 11.96 6.66
CA TYR A 98 5.29 11.25 6.26
C TYR A 98 4.50 11.97 5.18
N LEU A 99 4.53 13.31 5.15
CA LEU A 99 4.01 14.12 4.05
C LEU A 99 4.74 13.80 2.74
N PHE A 100 6.08 13.81 2.79
CA PHE A 100 6.91 13.47 1.64
C PHE A 100 6.64 12.04 1.16
N ALA A 101 6.59 11.07 2.08
CA ALA A 101 6.26 9.68 1.77
C ALA A 101 4.89 9.57 1.10
N GLY A 102 3.85 10.18 1.68
CA GLY A 102 2.49 10.17 1.14
C GLY A 102 2.43 10.78 -0.27
N CYS A 103 3.10 11.91 -0.50
CA CYS A 103 3.20 12.53 -1.83
C CYS A 103 3.90 11.61 -2.84
N MET A 104 5.02 11.00 -2.47
CA MET A 104 5.74 10.05 -3.34
C MET A 104 4.90 8.80 -3.66
N GLN A 105 4.15 8.30 -2.67
CA GLN A 105 3.23 7.20 -2.87
C GLN A 105 2.07 7.59 -3.80
N LEU A 106 1.51 8.81 -3.70
CA LEU A 106 0.51 9.30 -4.66
C LEU A 106 1.05 9.35 -6.10
N VAL A 107 2.30 9.79 -6.29
CA VAL A 107 2.97 9.73 -7.61
C VAL A 107 3.08 8.28 -8.08
N ALA A 108 3.49 7.36 -7.19
CA ALA A 108 3.59 5.94 -7.51
C ALA A 108 2.22 5.31 -7.88
N VAL A 109 1.13 5.70 -7.20
CA VAL A 109 -0.25 5.31 -7.58
C VAL A 109 -0.54 5.74 -9.01
N PHE A 110 -0.25 7.00 -9.36
CA PHE A 110 -0.52 7.52 -10.70
C PHE A 110 0.28 6.78 -11.78
N VAL A 111 1.56 6.49 -11.52
CA VAL A 111 2.41 5.70 -12.41
C VAL A 111 1.88 4.27 -12.55
N ALA A 112 1.50 3.61 -11.46
CA ALA A 112 0.96 2.26 -11.46
C ALA A 112 -0.37 2.17 -12.24
N LEU A 113 -1.27 3.14 -12.07
CA LEU A 113 -2.52 3.22 -12.81
C LEU A 113 -2.30 3.45 -14.31
N ARG A 114 -1.35 4.33 -14.69
CA ARG A 114 -1.01 4.55 -16.11
C ARG A 114 -0.45 3.30 -16.76
N LYS A 115 0.40 2.56 -16.06
CA LYS A 115 0.94 1.27 -16.53
C LYS A 115 -0.19 0.24 -16.71
N SER A 116 -1.08 0.12 -15.74
CA SER A 116 -2.21 -0.81 -15.80
C SER A 116 -3.19 -0.51 -16.96
N LYS A 117 -3.37 0.76 -17.34
CA LYS A 117 -4.18 1.13 -18.52
C LYS A 117 -3.53 0.74 -19.86
N ARG A 118 -2.20 0.74 -19.93
CA ARG A 118 -1.43 0.43 -21.14
C ARG A 118 -1.41 -1.07 -21.47
N ASP A 119 -1.52 -1.91 -20.45
CA ASP A 119 -1.52 -3.38 -20.59
C ASP A 119 -2.93 -3.98 -20.85
N LYS A 120 -3.99 -3.16 -20.95
CA LYS A 120 -5.29 -3.66 -21.43
C LYS A 120 -5.18 -3.96 -22.93
N PRO A 121 -5.44 -5.20 -23.39
CA PRO A 121 -5.56 -5.46 -24.82
C PRO A 121 -6.67 -4.56 -25.36
N SER A 122 -6.40 -3.82 -26.42
CA SER A 122 -7.46 -3.10 -27.12
C SER A 122 -8.48 -4.14 -27.55
N VAL A 123 -9.65 -4.11 -26.92
CA VAL A 123 -10.82 -4.81 -27.43
C VAL A 123 -11.15 -4.08 -28.72
N ARG A 124 -10.63 -4.59 -29.83
CA ARG A 124 -11.17 -4.28 -31.16
C ARG A 124 -12.57 -4.90 -31.16
N HIS A 125 -13.58 -4.06 -31.00
CA HIS A 125 -14.94 -4.37 -31.40
C HIS A 125 -15.02 -4.45 -32.92
#